data_AF-A0AAD8YB61-F1
#
_entry.id   AF-A0AAD8YB61-F1
#
_cell.length_a   1.000
_cell.length_b   1.000
_cell.length_c   1.000
_cell.angle_alpha   90.00
_cell.angle_beta   90.00
_cell.angle_gamma   90.00
#
_symmetry.space_group_name_H-M   'P 1'
#
loop_
_entity.id
_entity.type
_entity.pdbx_description
1 polymer ?
#
loop_
_entity_poly.entity_id
_entity_poly.type
_entity_poly.pdbx_seq_one_letter_code
_entity_poly.pdbx_strand_id
1 'polypeptide(L)'
;MNMKQRIATFLLLSAAMANGDDSTIISYKNCDANSLPAENTSISTLNNGQFYKMCPGSHKHSNNDTFATLGQPKCGDGSNFAFYLTRPEQPQQGEQPQKVLIELSGGGACWDKGTCALQSFFLKMPPLDFVLGMSCSDVGKIAEVSEGWDILCARTVGETDFTEYNTIVIPYCTQDVHLGDAAEALYDGTTIQHVGGHNTYRTLQWVFDNFEDPSHIVLTGCSAGATPLPVFYHMIKEHYKARGRNVKVNIISDSPVYLTPRNFLENHFQFWNHETVMKSIGFDYDTHKEDVQYASAVLDYVLDGSDDSDGIGVVSHNDDAISLMYYIAMGGDDDTKTSVETQWWAEMNNSWSQTMNEHTNFDVFIINGSGHCSSGLYFANQQPDFEKWVSNIVASASLIYVQQETVVMNTSVTMTAATDPTSTTTEAYESRPVESPVSPMNNTFPSSGSETDTPSAATCKATAGHILIATFLCLQLCLLLG
;
A
#
# COMPACT_ATOMS: atom_id res chain seq x y z
N MET A 1 12.80 39.76 9.58
CA MET A 1 11.91 40.12 8.46
C MET A 1 10.46 39.87 8.89
N ASN A 2 9.57 40.86 8.77
CA ASN A 2 8.30 40.91 9.49
C ASN A 2 7.21 40.01 8.83
N MET A 3 6.24 39.52 9.61
CA MET A 3 5.23 38.51 9.22
C MET A 3 4.42 38.87 7.96
N LYS A 4 4.32 40.17 7.62
CA LYS A 4 3.69 40.67 6.37
C LYS A 4 4.49 40.37 5.10
N GLN A 5 5.81 40.12 5.18
CA GLN A 5 6.64 39.77 4.02
C GLN A 5 6.59 38.27 3.69
N ARG A 6 6.26 37.39 4.65
CA ARG A 6 6.09 35.95 4.40
C ARG A 6 4.77 35.63 3.69
N ILE A 7 3.72 36.41 3.96
CA ILE A 7 2.43 36.31 3.26
C ILE A 7 2.56 36.78 1.80
N ALA A 8 3.43 37.77 1.53
CA ALA A 8 3.70 38.20 0.16
C ALA A 8 4.46 37.14 -0.65
N THR A 9 5.36 36.36 -0.06
CA THR A 9 6.06 35.26 -0.75
C THR A 9 5.14 34.06 -1.05
N PHE A 10 4.18 33.77 -0.17
CA PHE A 10 3.18 32.71 -0.42
C PHE A 10 2.12 33.11 -1.46
N LEU A 11 1.79 34.40 -1.55
CA LEU A 11 0.91 34.95 -2.60
C LEU A 11 1.63 35.19 -3.94
N LEU A 12 2.97 35.24 -3.95
CA LEU A 12 3.76 35.34 -5.19
C LEU A 12 4.08 33.98 -5.80
N LEU A 13 4.05 32.88 -5.03
CA LEU A 13 4.14 31.51 -5.57
C LEU A 13 2.82 31.02 -6.19
N SER A 14 1.69 31.66 -5.86
CA SER A 14 0.38 31.39 -6.45
C SER A 14 0.04 32.29 -7.64
N ALA A 15 0.95 33.19 -8.06
CA ALA A 15 0.73 34.13 -9.16
C ALA A 15 1.77 34.03 -10.31
N ALA A 16 2.67 33.05 -10.27
CA ALA A 16 3.62 32.79 -11.37
C ALA A 16 3.16 31.69 -12.36
N MET A 17 1.96 31.13 -12.18
CA MET A 17 1.33 30.14 -13.08
C MET A 17 0.28 30.79 -13.99
N ALA A 18 0.57 31.99 -14.48
CA ALA A 18 -0.28 32.70 -15.43
C ALA A 18 0.59 33.39 -16.47
N ASN A 19 1.36 32.62 -17.24
CA ASN A 19 1.87 32.99 -18.56
C ASN A 19 2.48 31.77 -19.25
N GLY A 20 1.63 31.08 -20.02
CA GLY A 20 1.96 29.88 -20.79
C GLY A 20 0.72 29.02 -20.88
N ASP A 21 -0.07 29.21 -21.94
CA ASP A 21 -1.24 28.39 -22.26
C ASP A 21 -0.76 26.98 -22.66
N ASP A 22 -0.39 26.19 -21.66
CA ASP A 22 -0.14 24.76 -21.83
C ASP A 22 -1.36 24.02 -21.30
N SER A 23 -2.36 23.87 -22.17
CA SER A 23 -3.59 23.17 -21.84
C SER A 23 -3.27 21.76 -21.34
N THR A 24 -3.61 21.46 -20.09
CA THR A 24 -3.52 20.10 -19.54
C THR A 24 -4.60 19.24 -20.17
N ILE A 25 -4.22 18.05 -20.66
CA ILE A 25 -5.12 17.12 -21.33
C ILE A 25 -5.07 15.79 -20.59
N ILE A 26 -6.21 15.39 -20.02
CA ILE A 26 -6.40 14.02 -19.54
C ILE A 26 -7.04 13.21 -20.67
N SER A 27 -6.32 12.23 -21.18
CA SER A 27 -6.78 11.38 -22.28
C SER A 27 -7.14 9.97 -21.81
N TYR A 28 -8.34 9.53 -22.15
CA TYR A 28 -8.84 8.18 -21.90
C TYR A 28 -8.82 7.29 -23.15
N LYS A 29 -8.15 7.73 -24.23
CA LYS A 29 -8.15 7.03 -25.53
C LYS A 29 -7.66 5.59 -25.42
N ASN A 30 -6.77 5.30 -24.48
CA ASN A 30 -6.16 4.00 -24.31
C ASN A 30 -6.90 3.14 -23.26
N CYS A 31 -7.88 3.69 -22.56
CA CYS A 31 -8.64 2.96 -21.56
C CYS A 31 -9.51 1.87 -22.22
N ASP A 32 -9.68 0.76 -21.51
CA ASP A 32 -10.55 -0.32 -21.98
C ASP A 32 -12.00 0.15 -22.08
N ALA A 33 -12.75 -0.37 -23.06
CA ALA A 33 -14.11 0.09 -23.33
C ALA A 33 -15.09 -0.14 -22.16
N ASN A 34 -14.79 -1.08 -21.27
CA ASN A 34 -15.56 -1.39 -20.06
C ASN A 34 -15.07 -0.63 -18.81
N SER A 35 -14.09 0.26 -18.95
CA SER A 35 -13.59 1.08 -17.85
C SER A 35 -14.22 2.48 -17.85
N LEU A 36 -14.43 3.02 -16.65
CA LEU A 36 -14.88 4.39 -16.44
C LEU A 36 -13.67 5.33 -16.27
N PRO A 37 -13.76 6.58 -16.75
CA PRO A 37 -12.70 7.58 -16.57
C PRO A 37 -12.62 8.00 -15.09
N ALA A 38 -11.53 7.65 -14.39
CA ALA A 38 -11.43 7.83 -12.94
C ALA A 38 -11.58 9.30 -12.52
N GLU A 39 -10.87 10.23 -13.18
CA GLU A 39 -10.88 11.67 -12.82
C GLU A 39 -12.23 12.34 -13.08
N ASN A 40 -13.09 11.72 -13.90
CA ASN A 40 -14.41 12.25 -14.24
C ASN A 40 -15.55 11.50 -13.53
N THR A 41 -15.24 10.50 -12.70
CA THR A 41 -16.23 9.63 -12.06
C THR A 41 -16.14 9.77 -10.56
N SER A 42 -17.16 10.40 -9.97
CA SER A 42 -17.28 10.48 -8.51
C SER A 42 -17.93 9.22 -7.95
N ILE A 43 -17.44 8.75 -6.79
CA ILE A 43 -18.00 7.61 -6.05
C ILE A 43 -19.50 7.78 -5.78
N SER A 44 -19.97 9.01 -5.56
CA SER A 44 -21.38 9.32 -5.31
C SER A 44 -22.30 9.01 -6.50
N THR A 45 -21.75 8.95 -7.71
CA THR A 45 -22.50 8.69 -8.95
C THR A 45 -22.64 7.20 -9.29
N LEU A 46 -21.87 6.34 -8.62
CA LEU A 46 -21.85 4.91 -8.87
C LEU A 46 -22.97 4.20 -8.10
N ASN A 47 -23.52 3.13 -8.66
CA ASN A 47 -24.52 2.34 -7.94
C ASN A 47 -23.85 1.54 -6.82
N ASN A 48 -24.64 1.25 -5.79
CA ASN A 48 -24.24 0.35 -4.71
C ASN A 48 -24.15 -1.10 -5.20
N GLY A 49 -23.27 -1.89 -4.60
CA GLY A 49 -23.21 -3.32 -4.83
C GLY A 49 -22.80 -3.72 -6.24
N GLN A 50 -21.96 -2.93 -6.90
CA GLN A 50 -21.45 -3.21 -8.23
C GLN A 50 -19.96 -2.90 -8.33
N PHE A 51 -19.19 -3.85 -8.85
CA PHE A 51 -17.80 -3.61 -9.23
C PHE A 51 -17.69 -2.80 -10.51
N TYR A 52 -16.83 -1.78 -10.47
CA TYR A 52 -16.44 -0.94 -11.57
C TYR A 52 -14.94 -1.04 -11.81
N LYS A 53 -14.52 -0.87 -13.07
CA LYS A 53 -13.13 -0.69 -13.47
C LYS A 53 -12.88 0.77 -13.74
N MET A 54 -11.87 1.35 -13.12
CA MET A 54 -11.53 2.76 -13.20
C MET A 54 -10.20 2.92 -13.93
N CYS A 55 -10.20 3.70 -15.00
CA CYS A 55 -9.00 4.05 -15.75
C CYS A 55 -8.57 5.48 -15.39
N PRO A 56 -7.39 5.70 -14.80
CA PRO A 56 -6.90 7.05 -14.50
C PRO A 56 -6.65 7.93 -15.73
N GLY A 57 -6.50 7.32 -16.91
CA GLY A 57 -6.13 8.01 -18.14
C GLY A 57 -4.68 8.50 -18.15
N SER A 58 -4.28 9.14 -19.25
CA SER A 58 -2.96 9.73 -19.41
C SER A 58 -3.00 11.23 -19.16
N HIS A 59 -2.13 11.71 -18.26
CA HIS A 59 -2.07 13.08 -17.77
C HIS A 59 -0.94 13.85 -18.43
N LYS A 60 -1.20 14.47 -19.57
CA LYS A 60 -0.16 15.11 -20.37
C LYS A 60 -0.45 16.57 -20.66
N HIS A 61 0.63 17.34 -20.71
CA HIS A 61 0.67 18.66 -21.31
C HIS A 61 0.59 18.56 -22.84
N SER A 62 0.36 19.70 -23.51
CA SER A 62 0.30 19.78 -24.96
C SER A 62 1.65 19.42 -25.63
N ASN A 63 2.74 19.63 -24.89
CA ASN A 63 4.10 19.25 -25.28
C ASN A 63 4.45 17.77 -25.00
N ASN A 64 3.48 16.98 -24.52
CA ASN A 64 3.58 15.56 -24.17
C ASN A 64 4.32 15.25 -22.85
N ASP A 65 4.74 16.25 -22.08
CA ASP A 65 5.25 16.08 -20.71
C ASP A 65 4.13 15.67 -19.75
N THR A 66 4.48 14.91 -18.70
CA THR A 66 3.52 14.52 -17.67
C THR A 66 3.37 15.62 -16.62
N PHE A 67 2.13 15.92 -16.22
CA PHE A 67 1.85 16.74 -15.03
C PHE A 67 1.44 15.92 -13.81
N ALA A 68 1.39 14.59 -13.92
CA ALA A 68 1.16 13.72 -12.79
C ALA A 68 2.38 13.75 -11.84
N THR A 69 2.15 14.02 -10.56
CA THR A 69 3.19 14.28 -9.54
C THR A 69 4.26 13.19 -9.46
N LEU A 70 3.85 11.91 -9.48
CA LEU A 70 4.74 10.76 -9.52
C LEU A 70 4.84 10.14 -10.93
N GLY A 71 4.35 10.78 -11.98
CA GLY A 71 4.39 10.23 -13.34
C GLY A 71 3.13 9.45 -13.77
N GLN A 72 3.19 8.86 -14.96
CA GLN A 72 2.03 8.24 -15.60
C GLN A 72 1.73 6.85 -15.04
N PRO A 73 0.46 6.53 -14.72
CA PRO A 73 0.07 5.18 -14.35
C PRO A 73 0.08 4.24 -15.56
N LYS A 74 0.71 3.08 -15.42
CA LYS A 74 0.93 2.10 -16.48
C LYS A 74 1.26 0.72 -15.93
N CYS A 75 1.05 -0.32 -16.73
CA CYS A 75 1.61 -1.63 -16.45
C CYS A 75 3.03 -1.78 -17.01
N GLY A 76 3.77 -2.76 -16.50
CA GLY A 76 5.17 -3.01 -16.80
C GLY A 76 5.47 -3.27 -18.27
N ASP A 77 4.52 -3.86 -19.00
CA ASP A 77 4.63 -4.08 -20.44
C ASP A 77 4.26 -2.84 -21.30
N GLY A 78 3.86 -1.75 -20.64
CA GLY A 78 3.39 -0.53 -21.29
C GLY A 78 1.90 -0.53 -21.65
N SER A 79 1.12 -1.53 -21.24
CA SER A 79 -0.35 -1.46 -21.30
C SER A 79 -0.92 -0.54 -20.21
N ASN A 80 -2.20 -0.20 -20.31
CA ASN A 80 -2.80 0.75 -19.38
C ASN A 80 -3.12 0.09 -18.05
N PHE A 81 -2.85 0.84 -16.98
CA PHE A 81 -3.28 0.48 -15.64
C PHE A 81 -4.75 0.86 -15.41
N ALA A 82 -5.43 0.05 -14.61
CA ALA A 82 -6.74 0.35 -14.05
C ALA A 82 -6.82 -0.19 -12.62
N PHE A 83 -7.72 0.37 -11.81
CA PHE A 83 -8.07 -0.18 -10.50
C PHE A 83 -9.56 -0.54 -10.47
N TYR A 84 -9.96 -1.35 -9.50
CA TYR A 84 -11.35 -1.78 -9.35
C TYR A 84 -11.92 -1.20 -8.08
N LEU A 85 -13.22 -0.93 -8.07
CA LEU A 85 -13.89 -0.52 -6.85
C LEU A 85 -15.33 -0.97 -6.80
N THR A 86 -15.88 -1.02 -5.59
CA THR A 86 -17.29 -1.26 -5.33
C THR A 86 -17.75 -0.51 -4.10
N ARG A 87 -19.03 -0.15 -4.09
CA ARG A 87 -19.70 0.46 -2.95
C ARG A 87 -20.44 -0.62 -2.16
N PRO A 88 -20.61 -0.44 -0.83
CA PRO A 88 -21.44 -1.32 -0.01
C PRO A 88 -22.81 -1.57 -0.65
N GLU A 89 -23.29 -2.81 -0.64
CA GLU A 89 -24.61 -3.16 -1.20
C GLU A 89 -25.73 -2.44 -0.48
N GLN A 90 -25.63 -2.39 0.85
CA GLN A 90 -26.57 -1.73 1.75
C GLN A 90 -25.82 -0.66 2.54
N PRO A 91 -25.57 0.53 1.98
CA PRO A 91 -24.91 1.58 2.75
C PRO A 91 -25.79 1.94 3.95
N GLN A 92 -25.17 2.12 5.11
CA GLN A 92 -25.87 2.60 6.29
C GLN A 92 -26.56 3.94 5.98
N GLN A 93 -27.88 4.00 6.16
CA GLN A 93 -28.66 5.19 5.85
C GLN A 93 -28.27 6.34 6.80
N GLY A 94 -27.72 7.42 6.23
CA GLY A 94 -27.51 8.68 6.96
C GLY A 94 -26.14 8.84 7.62
N GLU A 95 -25.22 7.88 7.50
CA GLU A 95 -23.91 7.99 8.14
C GLU A 95 -22.83 8.46 7.17
N GLN A 96 -22.54 9.76 7.27
CA GLN A 96 -21.15 10.17 7.30
C GLN A 96 -20.63 9.90 8.73
N PRO A 97 -19.43 9.32 8.90
CA PRO A 97 -18.36 9.29 7.89
C PRO A 97 -18.15 7.92 7.24
N GLN A 98 -17.84 7.90 5.94
CA GLN A 98 -17.67 6.67 5.13
C GLN A 98 -16.46 5.82 5.55
N LYS A 99 -16.52 4.49 5.33
CA LYS A 99 -15.40 3.56 5.54
C LYS A 99 -14.78 3.13 4.21
N VAL A 100 -13.47 2.93 4.17
CA VAL A 100 -12.71 2.62 2.95
C VAL A 100 -11.77 1.43 3.19
N LEU A 101 -11.84 0.43 2.31
CA LEU A 101 -10.92 -0.70 2.29
C LEU A 101 -10.07 -0.59 1.02
N ILE A 102 -8.75 -0.65 1.14
CA ILE A 102 -7.83 -0.64 0.00
C ILE A 102 -7.02 -1.93 0.03
N GLU A 103 -7.19 -2.76 -1.01
CA GLU A 103 -6.53 -4.05 -1.16
C GLU A 103 -5.51 -4.01 -2.30
N LEU A 104 -4.23 -4.24 -1.99
CA LEU A 104 -3.15 -4.31 -2.98
C LEU A 104 -2.87 -5.77 -3.34
N SER A 105 -2.91 -6.09 -4.63
CA SER A 105 -2.64 -7.45 -5.10
C SER A 105 -1.17 -7.81 -5.01
N GLY A 106 -0.88 -9.08 -4.71
CA GLY A 106 0.47 -9.63 -4.85
C GLY A 106 0.78 -10.06 -6.29
N GLY A 107 1.93 -10.70 -6.48
CA GLY A 107 2.32 -11.25 -7.78
C GLY A 107 3.82 -11.23 -8.07
N GLY A 108 4.65 -11.38 -7.02
CA GLY A 108 6.09 -11.46 -7.18
C GLY A 108 6.79 -10.13 -7.45
N ALA A 109 8.00 -10.20 -8.02
CA ALA A 109 8.79 -9.04 -8.38
C ALA A 109 9.90 -9.44 -9.37
N CYS A 110 10.46 -8.47 -10.07
CA CYS A 110 11.60 -8.70 -10.96
C CYS A 110 12.53 -7.48 -11.01
N TRP A 111 13.82 -7.72 -11.17
CA TRP A 111 14.86 -6.69 -11.08
C TRP A 111 16.05 -6.93 -12.02
N ASP A 112 15.97 -7.98 -12.83
CA ASP A 112 16.93 -8.29 -13.88
C ASP A 112 16.24 -8.99 -15.05
N LYS A 113 16.98 -9.23 -16.14
CA LYS A 113 16.45 -9.91 -17.33
C LYS A 113 15.85 -11.29 -17.01
N GLY A 114 16.50 -12.06 -16.14
CA GLY A 114 16.12 -13.45 -15.87
C GLY A 114 14.79 -13.52 -15.11
N THR A 115 14.73 -12.81 -13.99
CA THR A 115 13.54 -12.66 -13.15
C THR A 115 12.37 -12.07 -13.92
N CYS A 116 12.61 -11.03 -14.73
CA CYS A 116 11.55 -10.38 -15.49
C CYS A 116 11.03 -11.25 -16.65
N ALA A 117 11.89 -12.05 -17.28
CA ALA A 117 11.46 -12.99 -18.31
C ALA A 117 10.54 -14.09 -17.73
N LEU A 118 10.92 -14.66 -16.57
CA LEU A 118 10.16 -15.72 -15.89
C LEU A 118 8.76 -15.27 -15.48
N GLN A 119 8.57 -13.98 -15.21
CA GLN A 119 7.32 -13.45 -14.69
C GLN A 119 6.64 -12.44 -15.62
N SER A 120 7.02 -12.42 -16.89
CA SER A 120 6.51 -11.46 -17.89
C SER A 120 4.97 -11.41 -18.03
N PHE A 121 4.26 -12.45 -17.62
CA PHE A 121 2.79 -12.48 -17.62
C PHE A 121 2.16 -11.62 -16.52
N PHE A 122 2.89 -11.30 -15.45
CA PHE A 122 2.49 -10.37 -14.38
C PHE A 122 2.86 -8.91 -14.68
N LEU A 123 3.38 -8.60 -15.88
CA LEU A 123 3.63 -7.22 -16.32
C LEU A 123 2.39 -6.56 -16.96
N LYS A 124 1.23 -7.22 -16.87
CA LYS A 124 -0.06 -6.79 -17.44
C LYS A 124 -1.15 -6.85 -16.37
N MET A 125 -2.23 -6.11 -16.61
CA MET A 125 -3.43 -6.21 -15.78
C MET A 125 -3.90 -7.67 -15.66
N PRO A 126 -4.14 -8.18 -14.43
CA PRO A 126 -4.76 -9.48 -14.26
C PRO A 126 -6.19 -9.47 -14.82
N PRO A 127 -6.73 -10.63 -15.24
CA PRO A 127 -8.03 -10.71 -15.91
C PRO A 127 -9.21 -10.63 -14.93
N LEU A 128 -9.30 -9.55 -14.14
CA LEU A 128 -10.34 -9.33 -13.12
C LEU A 128 -11.67 -8.81 -13.71
N ASP A 129 -11.75 -8.57 -15.01
CA ASP A 129 -12.95 -8.03 -15.66
C ASP A 129 -14.20 -8.92 -15.52
N PHE A 130 -14.04 -10.18 -15.09
CA PHE A 130 -15.17 -11.07 -14.79
C PHE A 130 -16.03 -10.58 -13.62
N VAL A 131 -15.49 -9.76 -12.72
CA VAL A 131 -16.26 -9.24 -11.57
C VAL A 131 -17.14 -8.05 -11.92
N LEU A 132 -17.00 -7.44 -13.10
CA LEU A 132 -17.65 -6.17 -13.41
C LEU A 132 -19.18 -6.29 -13.38
N GLY A 133 -19.80 -5.36 -12.66
CA GLY A 133 -21.25 -5.34 -12.41
C GLY A 133 -21.73 -6.35 -11.37
N MET A 134 -20.87 -7.23 -10.86
CA MET A 134 -21.20 -8.12 -9.74
C MET A 134 -21.11 -7.38 -8.41
N SER A 135 -21.85 -7.88 -7.41
CA SER A 135 -21.73 -7.39 -6.03
C SER A 135 -20.63 -8.13 -5.27
N CYS A 136 -20.19 -7.60 -4.12
CA CYS A 136 -19.26 -8.32 -3.25
C CYS A 136 -19.81 -9.67 -2.82
N SER A 137 -21.10 -9.76 -2.47
CA SER A 137 -21.72 -11.03 -2.10
C SER A 137 -21.62 -12.07 -3.23
N ASP A 138 -21.86 -11.67 -4.48
CA ASP A 138 -21.79 -12.60 -5.61
C ASP A 138 -20.35 -13.02 -5.93
N VAL A 139 -19.39 -12.10 -5.83
CA VAL A 139 -17.96 -12.41 -5.96
C VAL A 139 -17.51 -13.34 -4.82
N GLY A 140 -17.97 -13.08 -3.59
CA GLY A 140 -17.70 -13.92 -2.41
C GLY A 140 -18.22 -15.35 -2.54
N LYS A 141 -19.40 -15.56 -3.16
CA LYS A 141 -19.91 -16.92 -3.46
C LYS A 141 -19.04 -17.68 -4.45
N ILE A 142 -18.45 -16.97 -5.43
CA ILE A 142 -17.45 -17.57 -6.34
C ILE A 142 -16.19 -17.93 -5.55
N ALA A 143 -15.80 -17.07 -4.61
CA ALA A 143 -14.62 -17.28 -3.79
C ALA A 143 -14.76 -18.47 -2.84
N GLU A 144 -15.93 -18.63 -2.22
CA GLU A 144 -16.22 -19.74 -1.29
C GLU A 144 -16.00 -21.12 -1.92
N VAL A 145 -16.25 -21.26 -3.23
CA VAL A 145 -16.03 -22.51 -3.98
C VAL A 145 -14.65 -22.58 -4.67
N SER A 146 -13.82 -21.55 -4.50
CA SER A 146 -12.46 -21.46 -5.04
C SER A 146 -11.45 -21.64 -3.92
N GLU A 147 -10.75 -22.77 -3.90
CA GLU A 147 -9.67 -22.97 -2.92
C GLU A 147 -8.56 -21.94 -3.10
N GLY A 148 -8.13 -21.32 -2.00
CA GLY A 148 -7.00 -20.40 -2.00
C GLY A 148 -7.30 -19.02 -2.60
N TRP A 149 -8.55 -18.54 -2.61
CA TRP A 149 -8.88 -17.19 -3.03
C TRP A 149 -10.09 -16.63 -2.26
N ASP A 150 -10.09 -15.32 -2.03
CA ASP A 150 -11.11 -14.65 -1.23
C ASP A 150 -11.22 -13.15 -1.54
N ILE A 151 -12.28 -12.51 -1.03
CA ILE A 151 -12.45 -11.05 -1.07
C ILE A 151 -13.02 -10.53 0.26
N LEU A 152 -12.38 -9.52 0.85
CA LEU A 152 -12.78 -9.03 2.17
C LEU A 152 -14.11 -8.31 2.15
N CYS A 153 -14.44 -7.61 1.07
CA CYS A 153 -15.69 -6.84 0.98
C CYS A 153 -16.98 -7.70 1.06
N ALA A 154 -16.85 -9.03 1.08
CA ALA A 154 -17.94 -9.99 1.29
C ALA A 154 -17.93 -10.61 2.69
N ARG A 155 -17.12 -10.09 3.63
CA ARG A 155 -16.82 -10.76 4.90
C ARG A 155 -16.87 -9.84 6.12
N THR A 156 -17.04 -10.48 7.26
CA THR A 156 -16.69 -9.94 8.57
C THR A 156 -15.43 -10.63 9.04
N VAL A 157 -14.44 -9.86 9.49
CA VAL A 157 -13.16 -10.36 10.00
C VAL A 157 -12.93 -9.74 11.37
N GLY A 158 -12.91 -10.58 12.41
CA GLY A 158 -12.99 -10.08 13.77
C GLY A 158 -14.32 -9.39 14.01
N GLU A 159 -14.27 -8.26 14.71
CA GLU A 159 -15.42 -7.38 14.92
C GLU A 159 -15.68 -6.40 13.75
N THR A 160 -14.86 -6.45 12.68
CA THR A 160 -14.95 -5.53 11.56
C THR A 160 -15.73 -6.13 10.40
N ASP A 161 -16.88 -5.53 10.09
CA ASP A 161 -17.70 -5.90 8.93
C ASP A 161 -17.25 -5.13 7.67
N PHE A 162 -16.48 -5.81 6.82
CA PHE A 162 -15.99 -5.23 5.57
C PHE A 162 -17.08 -5.09 4.49
N THR A 163 -18.27 -5.66 4.68
CA THR A 163 -19.40 -5.44 3.76
C THR A 163 -19.93 -4.01 3.79
N GLU A 164 -19.57 -3.24 4.83
CA GLU A 164 -19.89 -1.82 4.99
C GLU A 164 -18.87 -0.87 4.34
N TYR A 165 -17.80 -1.39 3.76
CA TYR A 165 -16.69 -0.59 3.25
C TYR A 165 -16.83 -0.30 1.76
N ASN A 166 -16.40 0.90 1.35
CA ASN A 166 -16.09 1.15 -0.06
C ASN A 166 -14.76 0.46 -0.34
N THR A 167 -14.79 -0.58 -1.16
CA THR A 167 -13.59 -1.39 -1.43
C THR A 167 -12.95 -0.95 -2.72
N ILE A 168 -11.66 -0.66 -2.65
CA ILE A 168 -10.77 -0.34 -3.76
C ILE A 168 -9.75 -1.48 -3.86
N VAL A 169 -9.68 -2.12 -5.01
CA VAL A 169 -8.67 -3.14 -5.31
C VAL A 169 -7.68 -2.53 -6.29
N ILE A 170 -6.41 -2.56 -5.92
CA ILE A 170 -5.28 -2.08 -6.73
C ILE A 170 -4.51 -3.31 -7.24
N PRO A 171 -4.72 -3.69 -8.51
CA PRO A 171 -3.99 -4.79 -9.11
C PRO A 171 -2.52 -4.46 -9.27
N TYR A 172 -1.70 -5.50 -9.32
CA TYR A 172 -0.26 -5.38 -9.47
C TYR A 172 0.15 -5.86 -10.85
N CYS A 173 0.80 -4.98 -11.60
CA CYS A 173 1.24 -5.27 -12.96
C CYS A 173 2.62 -4.69 -13.30
N THR A 174 3.42 -4.33 -12.29
CA THR A 174 4.65 -3.53 -12.44
C THR A 174 5.90 -4.19 -11.85
N GLN A 175 5.76 -5.28 -11.09
CA GLN A 175 6.88 -6.10 -10.60
C GLN A 175 7.92 -5.37 -9.74
N ASP A 176 7.49 -4.31 -9.06
CA ASP A 176 8.27 -3.36 -8.26
C ASP A 176 7.66 -3.09 -6.87
N VAL A 177 6.89 -4.07 -6.35
CA VAL A 177 6.17 -4.05 -5.07
C VAL A 177 5.32 -2.80 -4.84
N HIS A 178 4.77 -2.24 -5.93
CA HIS A 178 3.99 -1.00 -5.96
C HIS A 178 4.76 0.28 -5.60
N LEU A 179 6.09 0.25 -5.47
CA LEU A 179 6.87 1.44 -5.08
C LEU A 179 7.72 2.02 -6.22
N GLY A 180 7.74 1.39 -7.39
CA GLY A 180 8.61 1.83 -8.48
C GLY A 180 8.25 3.20 -9.07
N ASP A 181 9.29 3.93 -9.47
CA ASP A 181 9.28 5.17 -10.27
C ASP A 181 10.32 5.09 -11.42
N ALA A 182 10.40 3.94 -12.08
CA ALA A 182 11.28 3.67 -13.20
C ALA A 182 10.48 3.27 -14.45
N ALA A 183 10.00 4.28 -15.17
CA ALA A 183 9.25 4.09 -16.42
C ALA A 183 10.06 3.39 -17.53
N GLU A 184 11.38 3.58 -17.56
CA GLU A 184 12.20 3.12 -18.68
C GLU A 184 13.32 2.17 -18.23
N ALA A 185 13.05 1.29 -17.26
CA ALA A 185 14.03 0.30 -16.80
C ALA A 185 14.38 -0.66 -17.94
N LEU A 186 15.66 -0.71 -18.33
CA LEU A 186 16.13 -1.45 -19.48
C LEU A 186 16.88 -2.72 -19.07
N TYR A 187 16.35 -3.87 -19.46
CA TYR A 187 16.97 -5.19 -19.24
C TYR A 187 17.29 -5.84 -20.58
N ASP A 188 18.55 -5.77 -21.01
CA ASP A 188 19.04 -6.40 -22.25
C ASP A 188 18.15 -6.13 -23.48
N GLY A 189 17.74 -4.88 -23.69
CA GLY A 189 16.90 -4.47 -24.81
C GLY A 189 15.40 -4.61 -24.59
N THR A 190 14.97 -5.09 -23.42
CA THR A 190 13.55 -5.09 -23.01
C THR A 190 13.32 -3.97 -22.01
N THR A 191 12.48 -3.00 -22.37
CA THR A 191 12.04 -1.95 -21.44
C THR A 191 10.87 -2.45 -20.62
N ILE A 192 10.95 -2.30 -19.30
CA ILE A 192 9.89 -2.57 -18.35
C ILE A 192 9.57 -1.29 -17.57
N GLN A 193 8.28 -1.04 -17.38
CA GLN A 193 7.77 0.12 -16.64
C GLN A 193 7.54 -0.29 -15.17
N HIS A 194 8.56 -0.13 -14.34
CA HIS A 194 8.43 -0.27 -12.88
C HIS A 194 7.83 1.03 -12.31
N VAL A 195 6.52 1.21 -12.49
CA VAL A 195 5.79 2.43 -12.15
C VAL A 195 4.63 2.18 -11.18
N GLY A 196 4.77 1.19 -10.32
CA GLY A 196 3.80 0.81 -9.31
C GLY A 196 3.48 1.95 -8.35
N GLY A 197 4.47 2.79 -8.03
CA GLY A 197 4.28 4.00 -7.22
C GLY A 197 3.33 4.99 -7.89
N HIS A 198 3.41 5.11 -9.23
CA HIS A 198 2.53 5.98 -10.01
C HIS A 198 1.09 5.46 -9.96
N ASN A 199 0.92 4.15 -10.16
CA ASN A 199 -0.37 3.47 -10.17
C ASN A 199 -1.10 3.63 -8.84
N THR A 200 -0.39 3.33 -7.74
CA THR A 200 -0.98 3.39 -6.41
C THR A 200 -1.24 4.83 -6.00
N TYR A 201 -0.28 5.74 -6.15
CA TYR A 201 -0.48 7.15 -5.78
C TYR A 201 -1.61 7.80 -6.56
N ARG A 202 -1.76 7.49 -7.85
CA ARG A 202 -2.88 8.00 -8.64
C ARG A 202 -4.23 7.42 -8.17
N THR A 203 -4.26 6.16 -7.75
CA THR A 203 -5.46 5.58 -7.13
C THR A 203 -5.77 6.27 -5.80
N LEU A 204 -4.76 6.56 -4.98
CA LEU A 204 -4.92 7.31 -3.73
C LEU A 204 -5.43 8.74 -3.97
N GLN A 205 -4.97 9.44 -5.01
CA GLN A 205 -5.54 10.74 -5.39
C GLN A 205 -7.04 10.64 -5.66
N TRP A 206 -7.48 9.62 -6.40
CA TRP A 206 -8.90 9.39 -6.61
C TRP A 206 -9.64 9.11 -5.29
N VAL A 207 -9.05 8.32 -4.37
CA VAL A 207 -9.62 8.11 -3.03
C VAL A 207 -9.76 9.44 -2.28
N PHE A 208 -8.72 10.26 -2.24
CA PHE A 208 -8.72 11.55 -1.56
C PHE A 208 -9.77 12.53 -2.10
N ASP A 209 -9.98 12.55 -3.41
CA ASP A 209 -10.99 13.41 -4.04
C ASP A 209 -12.43 12.93 -3.78
N ASN A 210 -12.61 11.67 -3.39
CA ASN A 210 -13.92 11.04 -3.22
C ASN A 210 -14.31 10.77 -1.76
N PHE A 211 -13.36 10.82 -0.84
CA PHE A 211 -13.57 10.61 0.59
C PHE A 211 -12.89 11.74 1.38
N GLU A 212 -13.60 12.84 1.60
CA GLU A 212 -13.02 14.03 2.26
C GLU A 212 -12.71 13.79 3.76
N ASP A 213 -13.55 12.99 4.43
CA ASP A 213 -13.50 12.75 5.88
C ASP A 213 -13.97 11.32 6.21
N PRO A 214 -13.27 10.27 5.72
CA PRO A 214 -13.63 8.90 6.06
C PRO A 214 -13.42 8.63 7.55
N SER A 215 -14.29 7.81 8.15
CA SER A 215 -14.20 7.47 9.58
C SER A 215 -13.07 6.49 9.83
N HIS A 216 -12.84 5.61 8.86
CA HIS A 216 -11.89 4.52 8.97
C HIS A 216 -11.42 4.06 7.60
N ILE A 217 -10.11 3.92 7.46
CA ILE A 217 -9.46 3.30 6.30
C ILE A 217 -8.75 2.03 6.78
N VAL A 218 -8.91 0.93 6.05
CA VAL A 218 -8.09 -0.27 6.23
C VAL A 218 -7.28 -0.51 4.97
N LEU A 219 -5.98 -0.67 5.14
CA LEU A 219 -5.05 -1.11 4.11
C LEU A 219 -4.75 -2.58 4.30
N THR A 220 -4.76 -3.34 3.22
CA THR A 220 -4.28 -4.71 3.22
C THR A 220 -3.70 -5.09 1.88
N GLY A 221 -2.96 -6.17 1.86
CA GLY A 221 -2.32 -6.68 0.67
C GLY A 221 -1.68 -8.02 0.97
N CYS A 222 -1.38 -8.75 -0.10
CA CYS A 222 -0.74 -10.04 -0.06
C CYS A 222 0.62 -9.94 -0.77
N SER A 223 1.68 -10.48 -0.17
CA SER A 223 2.98 -10.63 -0.84
C SER A 223 3.56 -9.26 -1.21
N ALA A 224 3.89 -9.05 -2.49
CA ALA A 224 4.29 -7.77 -3.04
C ALA A 224 3.30 -6.61 -2.75
N GLY A 225 2.01 -6.90 -2.56
CA GLY A 225 1.01 -5.90 -2.18
C GLY A 225 1.02 -5.55 -0.69
N ALA A 226 1.59 -6.41 0.16
CA ALA A 226 1.75 -6.19 1.60
C ALA A 226 2.99 -5.34 1.94
N THR A 227 4.09 -5.55 1.21
CA THR A 227 5.37 -4.83 1.38
C THR A 227 5.23 -3.29 1.44
N PRO A 228 4.45 -2.61 0.58
CA PRO A 228 4.43 -1.15 0.54
C PRO A 228 3.42 -0.50 1.50
N LEU A 229 2.63 -1.29 2.23
CA LEU A 229 1.52 -0.74 3.03
C LEU A 229 1.95 0.30 4.07
N PRO A 230 3.08 0.16 4.80
CA PRO A 230 3.54 1.19 5.73
C PRO A 230 3.77 2.54 5.03
N VAL A 231 4.35 2.53 3.83
CA VAL A 231 4.61 3.75 3.03
C VAL A 231 3.30 4.43 2.64
N PHE A 232 2.32 3.66 2.15
CA PHE A 232 1.02 4.22 1.76
C PHE A 232 0.17 4.65 2.95
N TYR A 233 0.27 3.96 4.09
CA TYR A 233 -0.30 4.43 5.35
C TYR A 233 0.20 5.83 5.68
N HIS A 234 1.51 6.06 5.66
CA HIS A 234 2.08 7.38 5.96
C HIS A 234 1.54 8.45 5.00
N MET A 235 1.51 8.18 3.69
CA MET A 235 0.95 9.11 2.70
C MET A 235 -0.52 9.47 2.98
N ILE A 236 -1.34 8.48 3.35
CA ILE A 236 -2.75 8.66 3.66
C ILE A 236 -2.91 9.48 4.96
N LYS A 237 -2.16 9.14 6.01
CA LYS A 237 -2.21 9.88 7.28
C LYS A 237 -1.82 11.34 7.09
N GLU A 238 -0.72 11.62 6.42
CA GLU A 238 -0.28 13.00 6.16
C GLU A 238 -1.26 13.78 5.30
N HIS A 239 -1.89 13.13 4.30
CA HIS A 239 -2.92 13.75 3.48
C HIS A 239 -4.08 14.30 4.32
N TYR A 240 -4.62 13.48 5.24
CA TYR A 240 -5.76 13.84 6.07
C TYR A 240 -5.36 14.74 7.25
N LYS A 241 -4.21 14.50 7.88
CA LYS A 241 -3.64 15.37 8.94
C LYS A 241 -3.45 16.80 8.42
N ALA A 242 -2.91 16.97 7.21
CA ALA A 242 -2.73 18.29 6.57
C ALA A 242 -4.05 19.04 6.32
N ARG A 243 -5.19 18.34 6.30
CA ARG A 243 -6.54 18.90 6.18
C ARG A 243 -7.28 19.05 7.52
N GLY A 244 -6.59 18.79 8.64
CA GLY A 244 -7.18 18.83 9.97
C GLY A 244 -8.17 17.70 10.24
N ARG A 245 -8.05 16.57 9.53
CA ARG A 245 -8.88 15.38 9.71
C ARG A 245 -8.11 14.34 10.51
N ASN A 246 -8.75 13.77 11.52
CA ASN A 246 -8.20 12.66 12.29
C ASN A 246 -8.84 11.36 11.82
N VAL A 247 -8.34 10.82 10.71
CA VAL A 247 -8.82 9.58 10.12
C VAL A 247 -8.08 8.40 10.76
N LYS A 248 -8.84 7.42 11.26
CA LYS A 248 -8.28 6.14 11.72
C LYS A 248 -7.83 5.32 10.51
N VAL A 249 -6.59 4.83 10.51
CA VAL A 249 -6.06 4.02 9.42
C VAL A 249 -5.40 2.77 10.01
N ASN A 250 -5.83 1.59 9.65
CA ASN A 250 -5.22 0.34 10.13
C ASN A 250 -4.61 -0.44 8.95
N ILE A 251 -3.60 -1.27 9.22
CA ILE A 251 -2.91 -2.10 8.23
C ILE A 251 -3.01 -3.57 8.62
N ILE A 252 -3.33 -4.44 7.66
CA ILE A 252 -3.05 -5.88 7.75
C ILE A 252 -2.16 -6.27 6.57
N SER A 253 -0.88 -6.48 6.83
CA SER A 253 0.09 -6.92 5.83
C SER A 253 0.17 -8.44 5.82
N ASP A 254 -0.31 -9.12 4.77
CA ASP A 254 -0.28 -10.58 4.68
C ASP A 254 0.92 -11.07 3.86
N SER A 255 1.82 -11.77 4.55
CA SER A 255 3.02 -12.41 4.04
C SER A 255 3.91 -11.49 3.18
N PRO A 256 4.30 -10.30 3.70
CA PRO A 256 5.20 -9.42 2.95
C PRO A 256 6.55 -10.08 2.71
N VAL A 257 7.15 -9.83 1.55
CA VAL A 257 8.60 -10.03 1.39
C VAL A 257 9.26 -8.86 2.11
N TYR A 258 9.80 -9.13 3.29
CA TYR A 258 10.24 -8.12 4.26
C TYR A 258 11.76 -7.93 4.26
N LEU A 259 12.55 -9.00 4.39
CA LEU A 259 14.01 -8.87 4.38
C LEU A 259 14.55 -8.44 3.02
N THR A 260 15.49 -7.50 3.04
CA THR A 260 16.17 -6.96 1.86
C THR A 260 17.68 -7.25 1.95
N PRO A 261 18.15 -8.40 1.43
CA PRO A 261 19.55 -8.79 1.51
C PRO A 261 20.49 -7.79 0.84
N ARG A 262 21.74 -7.77 1.32
CA ARG A 262 22.80 -6.86 0.84
C ARG A 262 22.98 -6.93 -0.67
N ASN A 263 23.02 -8.13 -1.24
CA ASN A 263 23.23 -8.28 -2.68
C ASN A 263 22.14 -7.57 -3.49
N PHE A 264 20.88 -7.69 -3.10
CA PHE A 264 19.77 -6.99 -3.74
C PHE A 264 19.87 -5.47 -3.59
N LEU A 265 20.15 -4.97 -2.39
CA LEU A 265 20.31 -3.54 -2.12
C LEU A 265 21.41 -2.91 -3.00
N GLU A 266 22.57 -3.55 -3.06
CA GLU A 266 23.74 -3.01 -3.77
C GLU A 266 23.63 -3.12 -5.30
N ASN A 267 22.96 -4.17 -5.82
CA ASN A 267 23.03 -4.50 -7.24
C ASN A 267 21.72 -4.30 -8.01
N HIS A 268 20.57 -4.35 -7.33
CA HIS A 268 19.28 -4.53 -8.01
C HIS A 268 18.22 -3.50 -7.59
N PHE A 269 18.25 -3.04 -6.34
CA PHE A 269 17.19 -2.24 -5.75
C PHE A 269 16.94 -0.89 -6.45
N GLN A 270 18.01 -0.32 -7.02
CA GLN A 270 17.97 0.93 -7.80
C GLN A 270 17.17 0.81 -9.10
N PHE A 271 16.98 -0.38 -9.67
CA PHE A 271 16.26 -0.54 -10.95
C PHE A 271 14.77 -0.20 -10.86
N TRP A 272 14.20 -0.20 -9.66
CA TRP A 272 12.82 0.26 -9.43
C TRP A 272 12.73 1.77 -9.21
N ASN A 273 13.84 2.47 -8.93
CA ASN A 273 13.87 3.90 -8.62
C ASN A 273 12.84 4.32 -7.54
N HIS A 274 12.53 3.44 -6.58
CA HIS A 274 11.54 3.74 -5.54
C HIS A 274 12.01 4.85 -4.57
N GLU A 275 13.25 5.33 -4.68
CA GLU A 275 13.78 6.44 -3.88
C GLU A 275 12.89 7.69 -3.97
N THR A 276 12.26 7.96 -5.12
CA THR A 276 11.36 9.10 -5.29
C THR A 276 10.18 8.99 -4.33
N VAL A 277 9.58 7.80 -4.25
CA VAL A 277 8.46 7.52 -3.35
C VAL A 277 8.90 7.66 -1.89
N MET A 278 10.05 7.10 -1.53
CA MET A 278 10.57 7.17 -0.16
C MET A 278 10.92 8.59 0.27
N LYS A 279 11.59 9.36 -0.59
CA LYS A 279 11.91 10.77 -0.33
C LYS A 279 10.64 11.62 -0.25
N SER A 280 9.58 11.27 -0.98
CA SER A 280 8.30 11.99 -0.93
C SER A 280 7.58 11.85 0.41
N ILE A 281 7.79 10.75 1.14
CA ILE A 281 7.29 10.58 2.52
C ILE A 281 8.25 11.11 3.57
N GLY A 282 9.38 11.73 3.19
CA GLY A 282 10.36 12.27 4.11
C GLY A 282 11.33 11.25 4.72
N PHE A 283 11.32 9.99 4.26
CA PHE A 283 12.26 8.97 4.71
C PHE A 283 13.68 9.29 4.23
N ASP A 284 14.68 9.14 5.11
CA ASP A 284 16.10 9.36 4.78
C ASP A 284 16.67 8.18 3.98
N TYR A 285 16.23 8.10 2.73
CA TYR A 285 16.59 7.02 1.82
C TYR A 285 18.11 6.89 1.64
N ASP A 286 18.82 8.00 1.52
CA ASP A 286 20.25 7.99 1.18
C ASP A 286 21.11 7.39 2.31
N THR A 287 20.68 7.51 3.56
CA THR A 287 21.35 6.87 4.71
C THR A 287 21.10 5.37 4.78
N HIS A 288 19.92 4.89 4.34
CA HIS A 288 19.50 3.50 4.53
C HIS A 288 19.57 2.60 3.29
N LYS A 289 19.72 3.15 2.08
CA LYS A 289 19.57 2.38 0.81
C LYS A 289 20.51 1.19 0.60
N GLU A 290 21.60 1.08 1.35
CA GLU A 290 22.54 -0.05 1.35
C GLU A 290 22.59 -0.79 2.70
N ASP A 291 21.69 -0.44 3.63
CA ASP A 291 21.57 -1.08 4.93
C ASP A 291 20.63 -2.28 4.85
N VAL A 292 21.09 -3.45 5.28
CA VAL A 292 20.27 -4.67 5.34
C VAL A 292 19.06 -4.53 6.27
N GLN A 293 19.07 -3.53 7.17
CA GLN A 293 17.93 -3.14 8.00
C GLN A 293 16.96 -2.17 7.29
N TYR A 294 17.10 -1.94 5.98
CA TYR A 294 16.27 -0.98 5.23
C TYR A 294 14.77 -1.15 5.49
N ALA A 295 14.24 -2.38 5.39
CA ALA A 295 12.83 -2.63 5.61
C ALA A 295 12.38 -2.34 7.06
N SER A 296 13.22 -2.70 8.04
CA SER A 296 13.01 -2.35 9.45
C SER A 296 13.03 -0.85 9.67
N ALA A 297 13.99 -0.13 9.07
CA ALA A 297 14.10 1.33 9.18
C ALA A 297 12.90 2.05 8.56
N VAL A 298 12.38 1.55 7.44
CA VAL A 298 11.15 2.09 6.83
C VAL A 298 9.95 1.88 7.75
N LEU A 299 9.80 0.67 8.30
CA LEU A 299 8.69 0.36 9.21
C LEU A 299 8.77 1.21 10.50
N ASP A 300 9.96 1.33 11.07
CA ASP A 300 10.26 2.13 12.26
C ASP A 300 9.93 3.62 12.03
N TYR A 301 10.41 4.20 10.92
CA TYR A 301 10.07 5.57 10.51
C TYR A 301 8.56 5.81 10.41
N VAL A 302 7.82 4.85 9.85
CA VAL A 302 6.37 4.96 9.72
C VAL A 302 5.68 4.85 11.09
N LEU A 303 6.12 3.93 11.94
CA LEU A 303 5.56 3.71 13.27
C LEU A 303 5.82 4.91 14.21
N ASP A 304 7.03 5.49 14.16
CA ASP A 304 7.37 6.73 14.88
C ASP A 304 6.44 7.91 14.55
N GLY A 305 5.94 7.96 13.32
CA GLY A 305 4.99 8.98 12.85
C GLY A 305 3.51 8.59 12.95
N SER A 306 3.22 7.35 13.38
CA SER A 306 1.87 6.79 13.45
C SER A 306 1.09 7.30 14.66
N ASP A 307 -0.23 7.15 14.63
CA ASP A 307 -1.06 7.43 15.81
C ASP A 307 -1.20 6.13 16.62
N ASP A 308 -0.99 6.15 17.94
CA ASP A 308 -1.08 4.96 18.81
C ASP A 308 -2.44 4.21 18.74
N SER A 309 -3.49 4.89 18.25
CA SER A 309 -4.81 4.30 18.07
C SER A 309 -5.00 3.53 16.76
N ASP A 310 -4.06 3.67 15.82
CA ASP A 310 -4.01 2.96 14.55
C ASP A 310 -3.27 1.63 14.76
N GLY A 311 -3.88 0.51 14.36
CA GLY A 311 -3.26 -0.81 14.45
C GLY A 311 -2.52 -1.17 13.17
N ILE A 312 -1.25 -1.60 13.31
CA ILE A 312 -0.41 -2.07 12.21
C ILE A 312 -0.06 -3.53 12.46
N GLY A 313 -0.73 -4.42 11.73
CA GLY A 313 -0.56 -5.86 11.85
C GLY A 313 0.21 -6.47 10.69
N VAL A 314 1.06 -7.45 10.99
CA VAL A 314 1.65 -8.36 9.99
C VAL A 314 1.15 -9.77 10.24
N VAL A 315 0.72 -10.44 9.18
CA VAL A 315 0.41 -11.88 9.18
C VAL A 315 1.47 -12.56 8.34
N SER A 316 2.03 -13.68 8.79
CA SER A 316 2.99 -14.45 7.99
C SER A 316 3.02 -15.91 8.41
N HIS A 317 3.59 -16.76 7.57
CA HIS A 317 3.96 -18.13 7.93
C HIS A 317 5.37 -18.17 8.51
N ASN A 318 5.63 -19.08 9.46
CA ASN A 318 7.00 -19.37 9.91
C ASN A 318 7.79 -20.27 8.95
N ASP A 319 7.13 -20.77 7.92
CA ASP A 319 7.70 -21.50 6.79
C ASP A 319 7.09 -20.93 5.50
N ASP A 320 7.33 -19.65 5.23
CA ASP A 320 6.84 -19.02 4.00
C ASP A 320 7.76 -19.35 2.83
N ALA A 321 7.39 -20.36 2.05
CA ALA A 321 8.21 -20.85 0.94
C ALA A 321 8.43 -19.80 -0.16
N ILE A 322 7.50 -18.85 -0.35
CA ILE A 322 7.61 -17.82 -1.37
C ILE A 322 8.50 -16.68 -0.88
N SER A 323 8.31 -16.22 0.36
CA SER A 323 9.17 -15.21 0.97
C SER A 323 10.62 -15.69 1.06
N LEU A 324 10.83 -16.94 1.47
CA LEU A 324 12.14 -17.60 1.47
C LEU A 324 12.73 -17.68 0.05
N MET A 325 11.94 -18.07 -0.95
CA MET A 325 12.40 -18.13 -2.34
C MET A 325 12.90 -16.76 -2.82
N TYR A 326 12.17 -15.67 -2.53
CA TYR A 326 12.61 -14.32 -2.87
C TYR A 326 13.86 -13.91 -2.10
N TYR A 327 13.93 -14.22 -0.80
CA TYR A 327 15.12 -13.95 0.01
C TYR A 327 16.37 -14.60 -0.59
N ILE A 328 16.29 -15.87 -1.01
CA ILE A 328 17.38 -16.59 -1.68
C ILE A 328 17.69 -15.95 -3.04
N ALA A 329 16.68 -15.65 -3.86
CA ALA A 329 16.86 -15.04 -5.18
C ALA A 329 17.49 -13.64 -5.10
N MET A 330 17.25 -12.91 -4.02
CA MET A 330 17.85 -11.62 -3.68
C MET A 330 19.27 -11.74 -3.09
N GLY A 331 19.78 -12.97 -2.93
CA GLY A 331 21.13 -13.24 -2.45
C GLY A 331 21.28 -13.21 -0.94
N GLY A 332 20.25 -13.61 -0.19
CA GLY A 332 20.30 -13.76 1.28
C GLY A 332 20.92 -15.06 1.79
N ASP A 333 21.34 -15.96 0.89
CA ASP A 333 22.09 -17.16 1.27
C ASP A 333 23.57 -16.82 1.43
N ASP A 334 24.01 -16.62 2.67
CA ASP A 334 25.35 -16.12 2.98
C ASP A 334 26.43 -17.23 3.12
N ASP A 335 26.23 -18.39 2.49
CA ASP A 335 27.19 -19.52 2.46
C ASP A 335 27.65 -19.98 3.88
N THR A 336 26.81 -19.73 4.88
CA THR A 336 27.10 -20.06 6.28
C THR A 336 26.90 -21.56 6.56
N LYS A 337 27.35 -22.05 7.73
CA LYS A 337 27.10 -23.44 8.14
C LYS A 337 25.65 -23.72 8.57
N THR A 338 24.82 -22.67 8.62
CA THR A 338 23.41 -22.74 8.98
C THR A 338 22.58 -22.90 7.71
N SER A 339 21.47 -23.62 7.76
CA SER A 339 20.58 -23.68 6.60
C SER A 339 19.94 -22.31 6.35
N VAL A 340 19.78 -21.94 5.08
CA VAL A 340 19.24 -20.63 4.69
C VAL A 340 17.83 -20.38 5.25
N GLU A 341 17.03 -21.44 5.40
CA GLU A 341 15.69 -21.38 5.99
C GLU A 341 15.75 -20.94 7.46
N THR A 342 16.72 -21.48 8.21
CA THR A 342 16.92 -21.15 9.62
C THR A 342 17.41 -19.72 9.78
N GLN A 343 18.28 -19.25 8.88
CA GLN A 343 18.75 -17.87 8.86
C GLN A 343 17.61 -16.90 8.56
N TRP A 344 16.89 -17.10 7.44
CA TRP A 344 15.77 -16.27 7.01
C TRP A 344 14.73 -16.11 8.12
N TRP A 345 14.28 -17.22 8.73
CA TRP A 345 13.28 -17.15 9.78
C TRP A 345 13.80 -16.45 11.05
N ALA A 346 15.05 -16.70 11.44
CA ALA A 346 15.64 -16.04 12.59
C ALA A 346 15.72 -14.52 12.40
N GLU A 347 16.12 -14.04 11.22
CA GLU A 347 16.19 -12.62 10.89
C GLU A 347 14.82 -11.95 10.84
N MET A 348 13.83 -12.59 10.20
CA MET A 348 12.43 -12.15 10.18
C MET A 348 11.89 -12.00 11.61
N ASN A 349 11.98 -13.07 12.39
CA ASN A 349 11.43 -13.11 13.74
C ASN A 349 12.14 -12.13 14.68
N ASN A 350 13.46 -11.95 14.56
CA ASN A 350 14.19 -10.97 15.36
C ASN A 350 13.77 -9.53 15.03
N SER A 351 13.64 -9.19 13.74
CA SER A 351 13.28 -7.83 13.31
C SER A 351 11.87 -7.45 13.78
N TRP A 352 10.90 -8.35 13.62
CA TRP A 352 9.55 -8.12 14.12
C TRP A 352 9.46 -8.13 15.65
N SER A 353 10.20 -9.01 16.33
CA SER A 353 10.24 -9.02 17.80
C SER A 353 10.80 -7.70 18.34
N GLN A 354 11.82 -7.14 17.68
CA GLN A 354 12.34 -5.83 18.05
C GLN A 354 11.29 -4.74 17.85
N THR A 355 10.65 -4.72 16.67
CA THR A 355 9.61 -3.72 16.34
C THR A 355 8.45 -3.76 17.35
N MET A 356 7.97 -4.96 17.73
CA MET A 356 6.91 -5.13 18.74
C MET A 356 7.32 -4.65 20.14
N ASN A 357 8.62 -4.67 20.47
CA ASN A 357 9.11 -4.15 21.75
C ASN A 357 9.23 -2.62 21.76
N GLU A 358 9.38 -2.00 20.59
CA GLU A 358 9.56 -0.57 20.41
C GLU A 358 8.22 0.16 20.20
N HIS A 359 7.26 -0.50 19.55
CA HIS A 359 6.00 0.11 19.11
C HIS A 359 4.77 -0.65 19.62
N THR A 360 3.96 0.01 20.45
CA THR A 360 2.80 -0.64 21.10
C THR A 360 1.61 -0.89 20.18
N ASN A 361 1.59 -0.24 19.02
CA ASN A 361 0.53 -0.34 18.03
C ASN A 361 0.90 -1.26 16.85
N PHE A 362 2.03 -1.96 16.95
CA PHE A 362 2.49 -2.99 16.02
C PHE A 362 2.37 -4.38 16.63
N ASP A 363 1.83 -5.35 15.87
CA ASP A 363 1.76 -6.74 16.31
C ASP A 363 1.87 -7.71 15.11
N VAL A 364 2.25 -8.96 15.38
CA VAL A 364 2.48 -9.97 14.35
C VAL A 364 1.76 -11.29 14.66
N PHE A 365 1.01 -11.79 13.68
CA PHE A 365 0.37 -13.11 13.72
C PHE A 365 1.15 -14.11 12.88
N ILE A 366 1.67 -15.15 13.53
CA ILE A 366 2.44 -16.21 12.87
C ILE A 366 1.59 -17.46 12.71
N ILE A 367 1.36 -17.83 11.45
CA ILE A 367 0.77 -19.10 11.04
C ILE A 367 1.86 -20.18 11.09
N ASN A 368 1.59 -21.27 11.80
CA ASN A 368 2.53 -22.39 11.88
C ASN A 368 2.45 -23.27 10.64
N GLY A 369 3.59 -23.49 9.99
CA GLY A 369 3.76 -24.40 8.87
C GLY A 369 3.77 -23.69 7.52
N SER A 370 4.03 -24.50 6.49
CA SER A 370 4.28 -24.00 5.14
C SER A 370 3.10 -23.25 4.57
N GLY A 371 3.36 -22.11 3.92
CA GLY A 371 2.33 -21.36 3.20
C GLY A 371 2.83 -20.07 2.58
N HIS A 372 1.89 -19.29 2.09
CA HIS A 372 2.05 -17.90 1.66
C HIS A 372 0.66 -17.28 1.65
N CYS A 373 0.56 -15.95 1.55
CA CYS A 373 -0.73 -15.28 1.53
C CYS A 373 -1.60 -15.68 0.33
N SER A 374 -2.88 -15.33 0.46
CA SER A 374 -3.79 -15.21 -0.69
C SER A 374 -4.72 -14.01 -0.51
N SER A 375 -5.40 -13.61 -1.58
CA SER A 375 -6.42 -12.56 -1.56
C SER A 375 -7.42 -12.78 -0.42
N GLY A 376 -7.81 -11.67 0.21
CA GLY A 376 -8.78 -11.61 1.28
C GLY A 376 -8.42 -12.36 2.58
N LEU A 377 -7.12 -12.49 2.90
CA LEU A 377 -6.64 -13.10 4.13
C LEU A 377 -7.08 -14.59 4.27
N TYR A 378 -7.24 -15.27 3.13
CA TYR A 378 -7.85 -16.60 3.05
C TYR A 378 -7.29 -17.62 4.05
N PHE A 379 -5.96 -17.72 4.15
CA PHE A 379 -5.30 -18.68 5.05
C PHE A 379 -5.35 -18.23 6.51
N ALA A 380 -5.18 -16.94 6.75
CA ALA A 380 -5.23 -16.36 8.10
C ALA A 380 -6.60 -16.55 8.74
N ASN A 381 -7.67 -16.32 7.96
CA ASN A 381 -9.07 -16.51 8.38
C ASN A 381 -9.42 -17.94 8.80
N GLN A 382 -8.58 -18.92 8.47
CA GLN A 382 -8.76 -20.31 8.87
C GLN A 382 -8.00 -20.67 10.16
N GLN A 383 -7.15 -19.78 10.66
CA GLN A 383 -6.34 -20.05 11.83
C GLN A 383 -7.13 -19.79 13.12
N PRO A 384 -6.93 -20.64 14.15
CA PRO A 384 -7.43 -20.31 15.48
C PRO A 384 -6.80 -19.00 15.96
N ASP A 385 -7.54 -18.25 16.77
CA ASP A 385 -7.12 -16.97 17.37
C ASP A 385 -6.86 -15.81 16.40
N PHE A 386 -6.86 -16.04 15.07
CA PHE A 386 -6.70 -14.96 14.09
C PHE A 386 -7.79 -13.90 14.25
N GLU A 387 -9.05 -14.31 14.40
CA GLU A 387 -10.19 -13.42 14.60
C GLU A 387 -10.00 -12.49 15.82
N LYS A 388 -9.43 -13.02 16.90
CA LYS A 388 -9.13 -12.24 18.10
C LYS A 388 -7.97 -11.28 17.87
N TRP A 389 -6.89 -11.74 17.24
CA TRP A 389 -5.73 -10.92 16.92
C TRP A 389 -6.11 -9.77 15.98
N VAL A 390 -6.77 -10.07 14.87
CA VAL A 390 -7.14 -9.09 13.85
C VAL A 390 -8.12 -8.06 14.40
N SER A 391 -9.02 -8.44 15.32
CA SER A 391 -9.90 -7.49 16.01
C SER A 391 -9.11 -6.40 16.75
N ASN A 392 -7.99 -6.74 17.38
CA ASN A 392 -7.15 -5.75 18.07
C ASN A 392 -6.43 -4.81 17.09
N ILE A 393 -6.16 -5.27 15.86
CA ILE A 393 -5.55 -4.46 14.80
C ILE A 393 -6.58 -3.53 14.15
N VAL A 394 -7.71 -4.08 13.70
CA VAL A 394 -8.65 -3.33 12.85
C VAL A 394 -9.86 -2.75 13.55
N ALA A 395 -10.03 -2.91 14.87
CA ALA A 395 -11.17 -2.34 15.59
C ALA A 395 -11.37 -0.84 15.27
N SER A 396 -12.57 -0.48 14.79
CA SER A 396 -12.90 0.90 14.44
C SER A 396 -13.02 1.83 15.67
N ALA A 397 -13.26 1.27 16.86
CA ALA A 397 -13.25 2.00 18.13
C ALA A 397 -11.93 1.79 18.88
N SER A 398 -11.37 2.84 19.47
CA SER A 398 -10.24 2.69 20.40
C SER A 398 -10.69 1.91 21.63
N LEU A 399 -10.15 0.71 21.82
CA LEU A 399 -10.36 -0.08 23.03
C LEU A 399 -9.58 0.57 24.19
N ILE A 400 -10.11 1.63 24.78
CA ILE A 400 -9.67 2.05 26.12
C ILE A 400 -10.20 0.99 27.09
N TYR A 401 -9.37 -0.01 27.37
CA TYR A 401 -9.65 -0.99 28.42
C TYR A 401 -9.54 -0.28 29.78
N VAL A 402 -10.63 0.33 30.26
CA VAL A 402 -10.75 0.66 31.68
C VAL A 402 -10.99 -0.67 32.39
N GLN A 403 -9.92 -1.27 32.94
CA GLN A 403 -10.09 -2.28 33.97
C GLN A 403 -10.75 -1.61 35.18
N GLN A 404 -12.07 -1.65 35.23
CA GLN A 404 -12.80 -1.42 36.46
C GLN A 404 -12.89 -2.76 37.17
N GLU A 405 -11.91 -3.07 38.01
CA GLU A 405 -12.05 -4.12 39.01
C GLU A 405 -13.28 -3.80 39.86
N THR A 406 -14.37 -4.53 39.64
CA THR A 406 -15.51 -4.52 40.54
C THR A 406 -15.10 -5.19 41.85
N VAL A 407 -14.59 -4.39 42.78
CA VAL A 407 -14.52 -4.75 44.19
C VAL A 407 -15.95 -4.79 44.72
N VAL A 408 -16.49 -6.01 44.90
CA VAL A 408 -17.76 -6.22 45.59
C VAL A 408 -17.54 -5.95 47.08
N MET A 409 -17.69 -4.69 47.50
CA MET A 409 -17.81 -4.33 48.91
C MET A 409 -19.26 -4.45 49.34
N ASN A 410 -19.55 -5.55 50.03
CA ASN A 410 -20.82 -5.79 50.68
C ASN A 410 -20.87 -4.97 51.98
N THR A 411 -21.49 -3.79 51.98
CA THR A 411 -21.99 -3.17 53.22
C THR A 411 -23.23 -2.32 52.94
N SER A 412 -24.33 -2.76 53.51
CA SER A 412 -25.50 -1.95 53.79
C SER A 412 -25.12 -0.78 54.72
N VAL A 413 -25.66 0.42 54.45
CA VAL A 413 -26.22 1.39 55.43
C VAL A 413 -26.49 2.75 54.73
N THR A 414 -27.80 3.05 54.67
CA THR A 414 -28.48 4.33 54.95
C THR A 414 -27.98 5.67 54.39
N MET A 415 -28.88 6.33 53.64
CA MET A 415 -28.76 7.70 53.16
C MET A 415 -28.62 8.74 54.29
N THR A 416 -27.75 9.73 54.07
CA THR A 416 -27.97 11.13 54.49
C THR A 416 -27.20 12.09 53.58
N ALA A 417 -27.83 13.21 53.25
CA ALA A 417 -27.32 14.28 52.39
C ALA A 417 -26.50 15.32 53.18
N ALA A 418 -25.45 15.89 52.58
CA ALA A 418 -24.91 17.22 52.93
C ALA A 418 -23.89 17.75 51.89
N THR A 419 -24.25 18.88 51.25
CA THR A 419 -23.49 20.12 50.98
C THR A 419 -22.01 20.13 50.52
N ASP A 420 -21.82 20.79 49.35
CA ASP A 420 -20.69 21.58 48.76
C ASP A 420 -19.81 22.41 49.75
N PRO A 421 -18.76 23.20 49.35
CA PRO A 421 -17.86 23.25 48.15
C PRO A 421 -16.34 23.40 48.51
N THR A 422 -15.41 23.44 47.53
CA THR A 422 -14.41 24.54 47.29
C THR A 422 -13.26 24.22 46.30
N SER A 423 -12.79 25.31 45.68
CA SER A 423 -11.87 25.57 44.55
C SER A 423 -10.36 25.49 44.82
N THR A 424 -9.52 25.39 43.76
CA THR A 424 -8.35 26.28 43.39
C THR A 424 -7.53 25.64 42.23
N THR A 425 -7.47 26.18 41.01
CA THR A 425 -6.59 27.22 40.37
C THR A 425 -5.17 26.81 39.96
N THR A 426 -4.96 26.85 38.62
CA THR A 426 -3.83 27.41 37.81
C THR A 426 -2.38 26.94 37.97
N GLU A 427 -1.70 26.64 36.84
CA GLU A 427 -0.64 27.49 36.25
C GLU A 427 -0.17 27.00 34.87
N ALA A 428 0.25 27.97 34.03
CA ALA A 428 0.77 27.82 32.67
C ALA A 428 2.27 28.18 32.63
N TYR A 429 3.03 27.60 31.71
CA TYR A 429 4.42 27.98 31.44
C TYR A 429 4.73 28.07 29.94
N GLU A 430 5.37 29.16 29.56
CA GLU A 430 5.80 29.52 28.21
C GLU A 430 7.34 29.68 28.22
N SER A 431 8.09 29.14 27.24
CA SER A 431 9.37 29.75 26.80
C SER A 431 10.00 29.12 25.52
N ARG A 432 9.94 29.93 24.45
CA ARG A 432 10.92 30.33 23.40
C ARG A 432 11.95 29.39 22.72
N PRO A 433 12.32 29.68 21.44
CA PRO A 433 13.01 28.77 20.51
C PRO A 433 14.50 29.10 20.25
N VAL A 434 15.24 28.14 19.68
CA VAL A 434 16.64 28.27 19.24
C VAL A 434 16.72 28.14 17.71
N GLU A 435 17.38 29.10 17.05
CA GLU A 435 17.62 29.14 15.59
C GLU A 435 18.91 28.39 15.19
N SER A 436 18.89 27.75 14.02
CA SER A 436 20.06 27.17 13.31
C SER A 436 20.46 28.02 12.09
N PRO A 437 21.75 28.05 11.69
CA PRO A 437 22.20 28.78 10.50
C PRO A 437 22.24 27.92 9.22
N VAL A 438 21.79 28.52 8.12
CA VAL A 438 21.85 28.00 6.73
C VAL A 438 23.01 28.65 5.98
N SER A 439 23.68 27.90 5.10
CA SER A 439 24.59 28.42 4.07
C SER A 439 24.25 27.80 2.70
N PRO A 440 24.30 28.56 1.58
CA PRO A 440 23.86 28.11 0.26
C PRO A 440 25.01 27.61 -0.63
N MET A 441 24.77 26.62 -1.50
CA MET A 441 25.68 26.30 -2.62
C MET A 441 24.94 26.03 -3.94
N ASN A 442 25.62 26.47 -5.00
CA ASN A 442 25.17 26.71 -6.36
C ASN A 442 24.96 25.45 -7.21
N ASN A 443 23.98 25.55 -8.11
CA ASN A 443 23.77 24.71 -9.28
C ASN A 443 24.80 25.00 -10.38
N THR A 444 25.40 23.95 -10.95
CA THR A 444 25.86 23.92 -12.35
C THR A 444 26.03 22.46 -12.83
N PHE A 445 25.27 22.07 -13.85
CA PHE A 445 25.46 20.86 -14.66
C PHE A 445 26.00 21.23 -16.05
N PRO A 446 26.81 20.37 -16.68
CA PRO A 446 26.96 20.33 -18.13
C PRO A 446 26.44 19.03 -18.76
N SER A 447 25.84 19.21 -19.93
CA SER A 447 25.25 18.27 -20.87
C SER A 447 26.24 17.55 -21.79
N SER A 448 25.92 16.32 -22.20
CA SER A 448 26.19 15.69 -23.51
C SER A 448 25.81 14.20 -23.40
N GLY A 449 25.29 13.45 -24.38
CA GLY A 449 25.14 13.58 -25.82
C GLY A 449 24.74 12.18 -26.34
N SER A 450 23.95 12.15 -27.41
CA SER A 450 23.33 10.97 -28.06
C SER A 450 24.32 9.91 -28.58
N GLU A 451 23.87 8.65 -28.68
CA GLU A 451 23.94 7.90 -29.95
C GLU A 451 23.08 6.62 -29.92
N THR A 452 22.57 6.30 -31.11
CA THR A 452 21.56 5.31 -31.50
C THR A 452 22.17 3.93 -31.77
N ASP A 453 21.40 2.84 -31.62
CA ASP A 453 21.25 1.80 -32.65
C ASP A 453 20.25 0.69 -32.26
N THR A 454 19.34 0.37 -33.20
CA THR A 454 18.45 -0.83 -33.23
C THR A 454 19.00 -1.84 -34.25
N PRO A 455 18.75 -3.18 -34.15
CA PRO A 455 17.55 -3.71 -34.83
C PRO A 455 16.96 -5.07 -34.36
N SER A 456 15.69 -5.26 -34.76
CA SER A 456 15.03 -6.47 -35.30
C SER A 456 14.35 -7.50 -34.39
N ALA A 457 13.03 -7.59 -34.60
CA ALA A 457 12.07 -8.54 -34.05
C ALA A 457 12.07 -9.91 -34.74
N ALA A 458 11.55 -10.93 -34.04
CA ALA A 458 10.97 -12.13 -34.63
C ALA A 458 9.71 -12.55 -33.87
N THR A 459 8.59 -12.56 -34.58
CA THR A 459 7.23 -12.96 -34.17
C THR A 459 7.06 -14.48 -34.15
N CYS A 460 6.25 -15.01 -33.22
CA CYS A 460 5.55 -16.29 -33.42
C CYS A 460 4.11 -16.24 -32.88
N LYS A 461 3.15 -16.60 -33.75
CA LYS A 461 1.69 -16.65 -33.53
C LYS A 461 1.25 -18.10 -33.27
N ALA A 462 0.30 -18.32 -32.34
CA ALA A 462 -0.79 -19.32 -32.40
C ALA A 462 -1.69 -19.17 -31.14
N THR A 463 -2.89 -18.59 -31.22
CA THR A 463 -4.25 -19.19 -31.41
C THR A 463 -4.81 -20.07 -30.29
N ALA A 464 -5.62 -19.41 -29.44
CA ALA A 464 -6.89 -19.75 -28.78
C ALA A 464 -7.40 -21.21 -28.65
N GLY A 465 -7.81 -21.55 -27.42
CA GLY A 465 -8.72 -22.66 -27.08
C GLY A 465 -9.00 -22.71 -25.57
N HIS A 466 -10.26 -22.52 -25.17
CA HIS A 466 -10.75 -22.29 -23.80
C HIS A 466 -10.65 -23.51 -22.84
N ILE A 467 -10.77 -23.21 -21.53
CA ILE A 467 -10.88 -24.07 -20.34
C ILE A 467 -9.54 -24.29 -19.62
N LEU A 468 -9.13 -23.33 -18.78
CA LEU A 468 -8.01 -23.48 -17.84
C LEU A 468 -7.98 -22.29 -16.86
N ILE A 469 -8.79 -22.33 -15.80
CA ILE A 469 -8.79 -21.25 -14.78
C ILE A 469 -8.45 -21.80 -13.38
N ALA A 470 -8.80 -23.04 -13.04
CA ALA A 470 -8.42 -23.61 -11.74
C ALA A 470 -7.03 -24.29 -11.71
N THR A 471 -6.45 -24.58 -12.88
CA THR A 471 -5.15 -25.28 -12.95
C THR A 471 -3.97 -24.32 -13.06
N PHE A 472 -4.16 -23.04 -13.39
CA PHE A 472 -3.05 -22.13 -13.66
C PHE A 472 -2.35 -21.60 -12.40
N LEU A 473 -3.06 -21.40 -11.27
CA LEU A 473 -2.42 -21.05 -10.00
C LEU A 473 -1.71 -22.23 -9.34
N CYS A 474 -2.23 -23.45 -9.51
CA CYS A 474 -1.66 -24.65 -8.86
C CYS A 474 -0.50 -25.29 -9.66
N LEU A 475 -0.50 -25.19 -11.00
CA LEU A 475 0.58 -25.74 -11.82
C LEU A 475 1.89 -24.91 -11.76
N GLN A 476 1.83 -23.66 -11.29
CA GLN A 476 3.01 -22.78 -11.19
C GLN A 476 3.89 -23.05 -9.95
N LEU A 477 3.33 -23.62 -8.88
CA LEU A 477 4.13 -24.14 -7.75
C LEU A 477 4.92 -25.41 -8.11
N CYS A 478 4.39 -26.25 -9.02
CA CYS A 478 5.05 -27.50 -9.41
C CYS A 478 6.17 -27.33 -10.46
N LEU A 479 6.18 -26.25 -11.25
CA LEU A 479 7.18 -26.03 -12.29
C LEU A 479 8.43 -25.27 -11.80
N LEU A 480 8.43 -24.76 -10.57
CA LEU A 480 9.57 -24.08 -9.93
C LEU A 480 10.31 -24.95 -8.90
N LEU A 481 9.82 -26.16 -8.62
CA LEU A 481 10.46 -27.17 -7.76
C LEU A 481 11.09 -28.33 -8.56
N GLY A 482 11.40 -28.11 -9.83
CA GLY A 482 11.97 -29.11 -10.74
C GLY A 482 13.42 -28.82 -11.13
#